data_AF-A0A442WVX4-F1
#
_entry.id   AF-A0A442WVX4-F1
#
_cell.length_a   1.000
_cell.length_b   1.000
_cell.length_c   1.000
_cell.angle_alpha   90.00
_cell.angle_beta   90.00
_cell.angle_gamma   90.00
#
_symmetry.space_group_name_H-M   'P 1'
#
loop_
_entity.id
_entity.type
_entity.pdbx_description
1 polymer ?
#
loop_
_entity_poly.entity_id
_entity_poly.type
_entity_poly.pdbx_seq_one_letter_code
_entity_poly.pdbx_strand_id
1 'polypeptide(L)'
;MALSKSRSASPRRAPLRTVPPLRNSPFPGTETRTRHSHRAGTTMKTFASMKTMARLGILSALAALTPSLAFAHSGGAHVHGFFAGLQHPLLGMDHLLAMVAVGIIGARAGGRSIVLVTLVFVSAMVAGALLGMAGIGLPSLETGIALSLVVFGAMVGLAKPLPLAAAAALTALFGLFHGNAHGLEIPGNADSIAYAAGFVLATSMLHAIGILSAVKLARWPTRVHTAEFATSLVGMAMAAQAF
;
A
#
# COMPACT_ATOMS: atom_id res chain seq x y z
N MET A 1 -9.58 43.15 -64.93
CA MET A 1 -9.02 44.41 -64.39
C MET A 1 -7.87 44.03 -63.45
N ALA A 2 -6.63 44.34 -63.87
CA ALA A 2 -5.30 44.32 -63.21
C ALA A 2 -4.91 43.10 -62.32
N LEU A 3 -3.97 42.20 -62.69
CA LEU A 3 -2.51 42.29 -62.91
C LEU A 3 -1.63 42.38 -61.62
N SER A 4 -0.83 41.34 -61.33
CA SER A 4 0.62 41.42 -60.95
C SER A 4 1.21 40.00 -60.73
N LYS A 5 1.90 39.40 -61.73
CA LYS A 5 3.38 39.14 -61.83
C LYS A 5 4.01 38.43 -60.61
N SER A 6 4.44 37.15 -60.65
CA SER A 6 5.56 36.49 -61.38
C SER A 6 6.99 36.79 -60.86
N ARG A 7 7.69 35.73 -60.39
CA ARG A 7 9.12 35.31 -60.57
C ARG A 7 9.49 34.30 -59.46
N SER A 8 9.81 33.01 -59.68
CA SER A 8 10.91 32.33 -60.41
C SER A 8 12.32 32.62 -59.88
N ALA A 9 12.96 31.63 -59.23
CA ALA A 9 14.28 31.07 -59.60
C ALA A 9 14.87 30.13 -58.50
N SER A 10 15.33 28.95 -58.93
CA SER A 10 16.09 27.91 -58.21
C SER A 10 17.61 28.08 -58.51
N PRO A 11 18.50 27.08 -58.29
CA PRO A 11 19.16 26.55 -57.09
C PRO A 11 20.68 26.86 -57.07
N ARG A 12 21.43 26.53 -56.00
CA ARG A 12 22.89 26.27 -56.10
C ARG A 12 23.40 25.37 -54.97
N ARG A 13 24.13 24.30 -55.36
CA ARG A 13 24.87 23.34 -54.54
C ARG A 13 26.39 23.59 -54.65
N ALA A 14 27.12 22.98 -53.69
CA ALA A 14 28.52 22.49 -53.71
C ALA A 14 29.64 23.47 -53.27
N PRO A 15 30.84 23.00 -52.79
CA PRO A 15 31.39 21.63 -52.84
C PRO A 15 32.07 21.06 -51.55
N LEU A 16 32.56 19.83 -51.71
CA LEU A 16 33.30 18.90 -50.83
C LEU A 16 34.76 19.28 -50.48
N ARG A 17 35.33 18.50 -49.53
CA ARG A 17 36.75 18.22 -49.19
C ARG A 17 37.28 19.05 -47.99
N THR A 18 38.05 18.52 -47.04
CA THR A 18 39.17 17.56 -47.13
C THR A 18 39.38 16.78 -45.81
N VAL A 19 39.72 15.50 -45.91
CA VAL A 19 40.31 14.65 -44.85
C VAL A 19 41.85 14.75 -44.95
N PRO A 20 42.60 14.88 -43.84
CA PRO A 20 44.03 14.57 -43.80
C PRO A 20 44.34 13.17 -43.23
N PRO A 21 45.51 12.58 -43.56
CA PRO A 21 45.74 11.14 -43.53
C PRO A 21 46.35 10.59 -42.22
N LEU A 22 46.32 9.26 -42.16
CA LEU A 22 46.91 8.34 -41.18
C LEU A 22 48.38 8.66 -40.83
N ARG A 23 48.73 8.59 -39.54
CA ARG A 23 50.11 8.41 -39.09
C ARG A 23 50.21 7.15 -38.22
N ASN A 24 50.65 6.06 -38.86
CA ASN A 24 51.27 4.94 -38.18
C ASN A 24 52.72 5.33 -37.83
N SER A 25 53.13 5.10 -36.59
CA SER A 25 54.54 4.86 -36.26
C SER A 25 54.61 3.82 -35.15
N PRO A 26 55.26 2.67 -35.38
CA PRO A 26 55.48 1.62 -34.38
C PRO A 26 56.80 1.88 -33.66
N PHE A 27 56.88 1.81 -32.33
CA PHE A 27 58.09 1.39 -31.61
C PHE A 27 57.78 0.90 -30.18
N PRO A 28 58.58 -0.03 -29.63
CA PRO A 28 58.22 -0.91 -28.52
C PRO A 28 58.67 -0.37 -27.16
N GLY A 29 57.91 -0.69 -26.12
CA GLY A 29 58.25 -0.39 -24.73
C GLY A 29 57.74 -1.50 -23.82
N THR A 30 58.68 -2.19 -23.21
CA THR A 30 58.57 -3.23 -22.18
C THR A 30 57.95 -2.71 -20.88
N GLU A 31 57.53 -3.65 -20.02
CA GLU A 31 57.10 -3.50 -18.60
C GLU A 31 55.61 -3.13 -18.40
N THR A 32 54.82 -3.72 -17.50
CA THR A 32 55.07 -4.53 -16.30
C THR A 32 53.78 -5.25 -15.87
N ARG A 33 53.90 -6.55 -15.58
CA ARG A 33 53.43 -7.25 -14.37
C ARG A 33 52.04 -6.91 -13.75
N THR A 34 51.12 -7.86 -13.95
CA THR A 34 50.14 -8.44 -12.98
C THR A 34 49.30 -7.52 -12.07
N ARG A 35 47.97 -7.58 -12.20
CA ARG A 35 47.04 -8.17 -11.19
C ARG A 35 45.58 -7.95 -11.61
N HIS A 36 44.93 -9.00 -12.12
CA HIS A 36 43.48 -9.10 -12.05
C HIS A 36 43.08 -9.40 -10.61
N SER A 37 42.47 -8.43 -9.93
CA SER A 37 41.74 -8.70 -8.69
C SER A 37 40.31 -9.10 -9.05
N HIS A 38 40.03 -10.39 -8.97
CA HIS A 38 38.67 -10.92 -8.98
C HIS A 38 38.03 -10.54 -7.65
N ARG A 39 37.12 -9.55 -7.67
CA ARG A 39 36.33 -9.15 -6.49
C ARG A 39 35.22 -10.18 -6.25
N ALA A 40 35.59 -11.33 -5.70
CA ALA A 40 34.64 -12.27 -5.10
C ALA A 40 34.25 -11.75 -3.71
N GLY A 41 33.03 -11.27 -3.55
CA GLY A 41 32.57 -10.76 -2.26
C GLY A 41 31.21 -10.09 -2.30
N THR A 42 30.16 -10.80 -2.73
CA THR A 42 28.77 -10.27 -2.64
C THR A 42 27.75 -11.32 -2.19
N THR A 43 28.19 -12.48 -1.70
CA THR A 43 27.30 -13.60 -1.34
C THR A 43 26.99 -13.74 0.15
N MET A 44 27.72 -13.07 1.06
CA MET A 44 27.52 -13.26 2.52
C MET A 44 26.50 -12.32 3.18
N LYS A 45 26.05 -11.24 2.52
CA LYS A 45 25.10 -10.29 3.15
C LYS A 45 23.62 -10.69 3.02
N THR A 46 23.28 -11.57 2.07
CA THR A 46 21.89 -11.95 1.78
C THR A 46 21.33 -12.92 2.84
N PHE A 47 22.15 -13.86 3.33
CA PHE A 47 21.70 -14.87 4.31
C PHE A 47 21.48 -14.32 5.72
N ALA A 48 22.22 -13.27 6.12
CA ALA A 48 22.02 -12.62 7.40
C ALA A 48 20.68 -11.85 7.41
N SER A 49 20.32 -11.20 6.30
CA SER A 49 19.06 -10.43 6.17
C SER A 49 17.81 -11.32 6.21
N MET A 50 17.88 -12.55 5.68
CA MET A 50 16.75 -13.49 5.73
C MET A 50 16.44 -13.97 7.15
N LYS A 51 17.49 -14.19 7.97
CA LYS A 51 17.33 -14.65 9.36
C LYS A 51 16.69 -13.60 10.25
N THR A 52 16.94 -12.31 10.00
CA THR A 52 16.31 -11.21 10.76
C THR A 52 14.83 -11.02 10.39
N MET A 53 14.46 -11.23 9.12
CA MET A 53 13.07 -11.13 8.66
C MET A 53 12.22 -12.33 9.10
N ALA A 54 12.79 -13.53 9.09
CA ALA A 54 12.14 -14.71 9.67
C ALA A 54 11.89 -14.54 11.18
N ARG A 55 12.83 -13.90 11.91
CA ARG A 55 12.64 -13.56 13.33
C ARG A 55 11.56 -12.50 13.54
N LEU A 56 11.43 -11.49 12.67
CA LEU A 56 10.36 -10.49 12.75
C LEU A 56 8.97 -11.07 12.43
N GLY A 57 8.89 -12.02 11.48
CA GLY A 57 7.66 -12.76 11.19
C GLY A 57 7.22 -13.67 12.35
N ILE A 58 8.17 -14.36 12.98
CA ILE A 58 7.92 -15.19 14.18
C ILE A 58 7.56 -14.32 15.39
N LEU A 59 8.17 -13.15 15.56
CA LEU A 59 7.81 -12.19 16.61
C LEU A 59 6.40 -11.60 16.40
N SER A 60 5.97 -11.40 15.15
CA SER A 60 4.58 -11.01 14.83
C SER A 60 3.59 -12.14 15.16
N ALA A 61 3.95 -13.39 14.89
CA ALA A 61 3.14 -14.55 15.26
C ALA A 61 3.07 -14.77 16.78
N LEU A 62 4.13 -14.43 17.52
CA LEU A 62 4.16 -14.53 18.98
C LEU A 62 3.44 -13.37 19.68
N ALA A 63 3.41 -12.18 19.06
CA ALA A 63 2.61 -11.04 19.54
C ALA A 63 1.09 -11.27 19.38
N ALA A 64 0.67 -12.17 18.49
CA ALA A 64 -0.74 -12.57 18.34
C ALA A 64 -1.29 -13.37 19.53
N LEU A 65 -0.43 -13.80 20.48
CA LEU A 65 -0.83 -14.55 21.68
C LEU A 65 -0.84 -13.71 22.97
N THR A 66 -0.60 -12.40 22.93
CA THR A 66 -0.61 -11.59 24.16
C THR A 66 -2.01 -11.09 24.50
N PRO A 67 -2.58 -11.45 25.67
CA PRO A 67 -3.81 -10.82 26.15
C PRO A 67 -3.56 -9.34 26.41
N SER A 68 -4.45 -8.49 25.88
CA SER A 68 -4.39 -7.04 26.03
C SER A 68 -4.53 -6.62 27.50
N LEU A 69 -3.52 -5.92 28.02
CA LEU A 69 -3.53 -5.29 29.34
C LEU A 69 -4.64 -4.23 29.41
N ALA A 70 -5.66 -4.48 30.23
CA ALA A 70 -6.70 -3.51 30.53
C ALA A 70 -6.13 -2.35 31.36
N PHE A 71 -5.99 -1.17 30.74
CA PHE A 71 -5.71 0.08 31.44
C PHE A 71 -6.99 0.61 32.08
N ALA A 72 -7.07 0.54 33.41
CA ALA A 72 -8.14 1.15 34.18
C ALA A 72 -7.92 2.68 34.26
N HIS A 73 -8.67 3.46 33.46
CA HIS A 73 -8.83 4.91 33.64
C HIS A 73 -10.32 5.25 33.68
N SER A 74 -10.77 5.89 34.76
CA SER A 74 -12.16 6.23 35.08
C SER A 74 -12.66 7.48 34.35
N GLY A 75 -12.74 7.46 33.01
CA GLY A 75 -13.48 8.48 32.26
C GLY A 75 -14.91 7.99 32.02
N GLY A 76 -15.96 8.82 32.14
CA GLY A 76 -17.36 8.35 31.96
C GLY A 76 -17.64 7.64 30.63
N ALA A 77 -18.87 7.12 30.44
CA ALA A 77 -19.26 6.28 29.29
C ALA A 77 -18.84 6.82 27.90
N HIS A 78 -18.86 8.15 27.70
CA HIS A 78 -18.38 8.81 26.48
C HIS A 78 -16.86 8.65 26.25
N VAL A 79 -16.05 8.83 27.31
CA VAL A 79 -14.59 8.69 27.24
C VAL A 79 -14.24 7.23 27.02
N HIS A 80 -14.88 6.31 27.73
CA HIS A 80 -14.72 4.87 27.51
C HIS A 80 -15.13 4.45 26.09
N GLY A 81 -16.26 4.96 25.57
CA GLY A 81 -16.72 4.69 24.21
C GLY A 81 -15.72 5.16 23.15
N PHE A 82 -15.21 6.39 23.27
CA PHE A 82 -14.21 6.95 22.35
C PHE A 82 -12.91 6.14 22.35
N PHE A 83 -12.34 5.84 23.52
CA PHE A 83 -11.11 5.05 23.61
C PHE A 83 -11.31 3.62 23.12
N ALA A 84 -12.46 3.00 23.40
CA ALA A 84 -12.81 1.69 22.85
C ALA A 84 -12.83 1.73 21.32
N GLY A 85 -13.47 2.73 20.71
CA GLY A 85 -13.48 2.91 19.26
C GLY A 85 -12.09 3.17 18.68
N LEU A 86 -11.24 3.91 19.39
CA LEU A 86 -9.87 4.20 18.97
C LEU A 86 -8.97 2.94 19.00
N GLN A 87 -9.11 2.11 20.04
CA GLN A 87 -8.29 0.91 20.21
C GLN A 87 -8.71 -0.23 19.28
N HIS A 88 -9.99 -0.31 18.92
CA HIS A 88 -10.53 -1.46 18.22
C HIS A 88 -9.84 -1.76 16.87
N PRO A 89 -9.64 -0.78 15.93
CA PRO A 89 -8.89 -1.02 14.69
C PRO A 89 -7.42 -1.36 14.90
N LEU A 90 -6.85 -1.00 16.05
CA LEU A 90 -5.44 -1.18 16.34
C LEU A 90 -5.14 -2.58 16.87
N LEU A 91 -6.14 -3.23 17.47
CA LEU A 91 -6.01 -4.57 18.05
C LEU A 91 -6.42 -5.68 17.07
N GLY A 92 -7.33 -5.40 16.13
CA GLY A 92 -7.67 -6.31 15.03
C GLY A 92 -6.60 -6.30 13.94
N MET A 93 -5.91 -7.43 13.74
CA MET A 93 -4.85 -7.51 12.73
C MET A 93 -5.40 -7.46 11.29
N ASP A 94 -6.58 -8.01 11.08
CA ASP A 94 -7.39 -7.88 9.87
C ASP A 94 -7.69 -6.41 9.53
N HIS A 95 -8.18 -5.66 10.51
CA HIS A 95 -8.50 -4.24 10.40
C HIS A 95 -7.26 -3.41 10.13
N LEU A 96 -6.22 -3.60 10.94
CA LEU A 96 -4.96 -2.87 10.81
C LEU A 96 -4.36 -3.07 9.42
N LEU A 97 -4.28 -4.32 8.94
CA LEU A 97 -3.75 -4.62 7.62
C LEU A 97 -4.62 -4.01 6.51
N ALA A 98 -5.95 -4.13 6.61
CA ALA A 98 -6.88 -3.55 5.65
C ALA A 98 -6.75 -2.02 5.57
N MET A 99 -6.78 -1.30 6.70
CA MET A 99 -6.70 0.16 6.74
C MET A 99 -5.36 0.67 6.21
N VAL A 100 -4.25 0.01 6.57
CA VAL A 100 -2.93 0.38 6.03
C VAL A 100 -2.88 0.13 4.52
N ALA A 101 -3.40 -1.01 4.05
CA ALA A 101 -3.42 -1.34 2.63
C ALA A 101 -4.25 -0.32 1.82
N VAL A 102 -5.41 0.12 2.31
CA VAL A 102 -6.23 1.15 1.65
C VAL A 102 -5.46 2.47 1.48
N GLY A 103 -4.69 2.88 2.50
CA GLY A 103 -3.80 4.04 2.41
C GLY A 103 -2.73 3.88 1.33
N ILE A 104 -2.12 2.69 1.25
CA ILE A 104 -1.13 2.36 0.22
C ILE A 104 -1.78 2.37 -1.17
N ILE A 105 -2.96 1.75 -1.34
CA ILE A 105 -3.72 1.71 -2.60
C ILE A 105 -3.95 3.12 -3.13
N GLY A 106 -4.45 4.02 -2.29
CA GLY A 106 -4.68 5.43 -2.65
C GLY A 106 -3.38 6.14 -3.08
N ALA A 107 -2.31 5.96 -2.32
CA ALA A 107 -1.00 6.56 -2.59
C ALA A 107 -0.34 6.05 -3.88
N ARG A 108 -0.46 4.76 -4.19
CA ARG A 108 0.12 4.16 -5.41
C ARG A 108 -0.53 4.65 -6.69
N ALA A 109 -1.84 4.91 -6.65
CA ALA A 109 -2.57 5.49 -7.78
C ALA A 109 -2.31 7.01 -7.93
N GLY A 110 -1.96 7.70 -6.84
CA GLY A 110 -1.54 9.09 -6.84
C GLY A 110 -2.66 10.10 -7.12
N GLY A 111 -2.30 11.39 -7.11
CA GLY A 111 -3.22 12.50 -7.38
C GLY A 111 -4.49 12.45 -6.51
N ARG A 112 -5.65 12.59 -7.13
CA ARG A 112 -6.96 12.54 -6.44
C ARG A 112 -7.29 11.18 -5.83
N SER A 113 -6.62 10.10 -6.22
CA SER A 113 -6.90 8.75 -5.71
C SER A 113 -6.59 8.62 -4.22
N ILE A 114 -5.62 9.39 -3.71
CA ILE A 114 -5.22 9.37 -2.30
C ILE A 114 -6.43 9.72 -1.42
N VAL A 115 -7.12 10.80 -1.77
CA VAL A 115 -8.27 11.31 -1.02
C VAL A 115 -9.51 10.48 -1.33
N LEU A 116 -9.77 10.17 -2.60
CA LEU A 116 -11.00 9.48 -2.98
C LEU A 116 -11.08 8.07 -2.42
N VAL A 117 -10.02 7.26 -2.51
CA VAL A 117 -10.05 5.87 -2.03
C VAL A 117 -10.23 5.82 -0.51
N THR A 118 -9.51 6.67 0.23
CA THR A 118 -9.61 6.71 1.71
C THR A 118 -10.97 7.23 2.18
N LEU A 119 -11.50 8.28 1.57
CA LEU A 119 -12.83 8.78 1.90
C LEU A 119 -13.93 7.78 1.57
N VAL A 120 -13.86 7.13 0.40
CA VAL A 120 -14.82 6.10 0.00
C VAL A 120 -14.84 4.95 1.00
N PHE A 121 -13.67 4.50 1.46
CA PHE A 121 -13.58 3.48 2.49
C PHE A 121 -14.28 3.92 3.80
N VAL A 122 -13.94 5.11 4.30
CA VAL A 122 -14.51 5.64 5.55
C VAL A 122 -16.03 5.81 5.43
N SER A 123 -16.52 6.36 4.32
CA SER A 123 -17.96 6.52 4.07
C SER A 123 -18.68 5.17 4.02
N ALA A 124 -18.10 4.18 3.33
CA ALA A 124 -18.69 2.85 3.26
C ALA A 124 -18.66 2.12 4.62
N MET A 125 -17.59 2.29 5.40
CA MET A 125 -17.55 1.79 6.78
C MET A 125 -18.64 2.41 7.65
N VAL A 126 -18.82 3.73 7.60
CA VAL A 126 -19.90 4.39 8.36
C VAL A 126 -21.26 3.83 7.94
N ALA A 127 -21.51 3.68 6.64
CA ALA A 127 -22.75 3.07 6.15
C ALA A 127 -22.93 1.62 6.65
N GLY A 128 -21.87 0.82 6.61
CA GLY A 128 -21.86 -0.55 7.11
C GLY A 128 -22.17 -0.61 8.61
N ALA A 129 -21.53 0.26 9.39
CA ALA A 129 -21.75 0.35 10.84
C ALA A 129 -23.18 0.73 11.18
N LEU A 130 -23.77 1.66 10.44
CA LEU A 130 -25.20 2.00 10.60
C LEU A 130 -26.12 0.81 10.29
N LEU A 131 -25.81 0.00 9.27
CA LEU A 131 -26.55 -1.24 9.00
C LEU A 131 -26.41 -2.24 10.16
N GLY A 132 -25.19 -2.42 10.69
CA GLY A 132 -24.92 -3.31 11.81
C GLY A 132 -25.64 -2.88 13.08
N MET A 133 -25.62 -1.59 13.39
CA MET A 133 -26.36 -1.00 14.52
C MET A 133 -27.87 -1.15 14.37
N ALA A 134 -28.38 -1.18 13.14
CA ALA A 134 -29.79 -1.47 12.85
C ALA A 134 -30.13 -2.97 12.94
N GLY A 135 -29.17 -3.83 13.30
CA GLY A 135 -29.33 -5.28 13.38
C GLY A 135 -29.29 -5.99 12.02
N ILE A 136 -28.92 -5.28 10.95
CA ILE A 136 -28.85 -5.83 9.60
C ILE A 136 -27.43 -6.34 9.36
N GLY A 137 -27.20 -7.63 9.64
CA GLY A 137 -25.93 -8.29 9.35
C GLY A 137 -25.79 -8.67 7.87
N LEU A 138 -24.62 -8.41 7.29
CA LEU A 138 -24.30 -8.91 5.96
C LEU A 138 -24.05 -10.42 6.00
N PRO A 139 -24.41 -11.17 4.94
CA PRO A 139 -24.08 -12.59 4.85
C PRO A 139 -22.57 -12.77 4.75
N SER A 140 -22.05 -13.82 5.40
CA SER A 140 -20.63 -14.22 5.32
C SER A 140 -19.65 -13.10 5.70
N LEU A 141 -19.91 -12.38 6.79
CA LEU A 141 -19.08 -11.26 7.26
C LEU A 141 -17.60 -11.61 7.39
N GLU A 142 -17.29 -12.71 8.07
CA GLU A 142 -15.92 -13.18 8.29
C GLU A 142 -15.21 -13.49 6.96
N THR A 143 -15.91 -14.15 6.02
CA THR A 143 -15.40 -14.43 4.68
C THR A 143 -15.17 -13.13 3.90
N GLY A 144 -16.07 -12.16 4.00
CA GLY A 144 -15.94 -10.86 3.35
C GLY A 144 -14.75 -10.06 3.87
N ILE A 145 -14.52 -10.07 5.18
CA ILE A 145 -13.35 -9.46 5.82
C ILE A 145 -12.08 -10.20 5.37
N ALA A 146 -12.03 -11.53 5.42
CA ALA A 146 -10.87 -12.30 4.97
C ALA A 146 -10.53 -12.05 3.49
N LEU A 147 -11.55 -12.02 2.63
CA LEU A 147 -11.41 -11.74 1.20
C LEU A 147 -10.86 -10.33 0.95
N SER A 148 -11.21 -9.36 1.80
CA SER A 148 -10.68 -8.00 1.69
C SER A 148 -9.16 -7.96 1.79
N LEU A 149 -8.55 -8.74 2.69
CA LEU A 149 -7.10 -8.79 2.85
C LEU A 149 -6.43 -9.39 1.60
N VAL A 150 -7.03 -10.45 1.04
CA VAL A 150 -6.56 -11.06 -0.21
C VAL A 150 -6.61 -10.05 -1.36
N VAL A 151 -7.74 -9.36 -1.51
CA VAL A 151 -7.94 -8.41 -2.61
C VAL A 151 -7.08 -7.17 -2.45
N PHE A 152 -7.02 -6.58 -1.25
CA PHE A 152 -6.19 -5.40 -1.00
C PHE A 152 -4.70 -5.73 -1.14
N GLY A 153 -4.23 -6.85 -0.59
CA GLY A 153 -2.86 -7.31 -0.78
C GLY A 153 -2.53 -7.56 -2.25
N ALA A 154 -3.46 -8.16 -3.02
CA ALA A 154 -3.29 -8.29 -4.47
C ALA A 154 -3.20 -6.93 -5.18
N MET A 155 -4.11 -5.99 -4.88
CA MET A 155 -4.14 -4.64 -5.45
C MET A 155 -2.82 -3.89 -5.22
N VAL A 156 -2.26 -4.00 -4.02
CA VAL A 156 -0.96 -3.38 -3.71
C VAL A 156 0.20 -4.18 -4.33
N GLY A 157 0.05 -5.50 -4.50
CA GLY A 157 1.01 -6.37 -5.17
C GLY A 157 1.13 -6.15 -6.68
N LEU A 158 0.09 -5.63 -7.35
CA LEU A 158 0.09 -5.41 -8.80
C LEU A 158 1.20 -4.45 -9.24
N ALA A 159 1.84 -4.70 -10.39
CA ALA A 159 2.87 -3.82 -10.93
C ALA A 159 2.36 -2.40 -11.28
N LYS A 160 1.10 -2.31 -11.70
CA LYS A 160 0.40 -1.05 -11.99
C LYS A 160 -0.82 -0.91 -11.08
N PRO A 161 -1.14 0.30 -10.59
CA PRO A 161 -2.37 0.53 -9.83
C PRO A 161 -3.60 0.26 -10.71
N LEU A 162 -4.69 -0.17 -10.08
CA LEU A 162 -5.98 -0.32 -10.74
C LEU A 162 -6.55 1.05 -11.18
N PRO A 163 -7.45 1.06 -12.18
CA PRO A 163 -8.26 2.24 -12.47
C PRO A 163 -8.99 2.72 -11.21
N LEU A 164 -9.06 4.03 -11.00
CA LEU A 164 -9.65 4.66 -9.81
C LEU A 164 -11.05 4.13 -9.48
N ALA A 165 -11.90 3.93 -10.49
CA ALA A 165 -13.25 3.43 -10.29
C ALA A 165 -13.26 2.01 -9.70
N ALA A 166 -12.37 1.13 -10.16
CA ALA A 166 -12.26 -0.23 -9.65
C ALA A 166 -11.70 -0.24 -8.21
N ALA A 167 -10.67 0.56 -7.94
CA ALA A 167 -10.12 0.70 -6.60
C ALA A 167 -11.19 1.22 -5.62
N ALA A 168 -11.90 2.30 -5.98
CA ALA A 168 -12.96 2.86 -5.15
C ALA A 168 -14.11 1.85 -4.93
N ALA A 169 -14.52 1.10 -5.95
CA ALA A 169 -15.60 0.12 -5.82
C ALA A 169 -15.24 -1.03 -4.87
N LEU A 170 -14.04 -1.62 -5.02
CA LEU A 170 -13.57 -2.69 -4.14
C LEU A 170 -13.38 -2.19 -2.70
N THR A 171 -12.79 -1.00 -2.55
CA THR A 171 -12.62 -0.37 -1.25
C THR A 171 -13.96 -0.04 -0.58
N ALA A 172 -14.97 0.42 -1.34
CA ALA A 172 -16.32 0.64 -0.81
C ALA A 172 -16.97 -0.67 -0.35
N LEU A 173 -16.90 -1.72 -1.18
CA LEU A 173 -17.47 -3.02 -0.88
C LEU A 173 -16.92 -3.56 0.44
N PHE A 174 -15.60 -3.67 0.56
CA PHE A 174 -14.99 -4.20 1.78
C PHE A 174 -15.10 -3.24 2.97
N GLY A 175 -15.11 -1.93 2.73
CA GLY A 175 -15.44 -0.95 3.77
C GLY A 175 -16.81 -1.23 4.39
N LEU A 176 -17.81 -1.59 3.59
CA LEU A 176 -19.14 -1.95 4.09
C LEU A 176 -19.11 -3.18 5.01
N PHE A 177 -18.36 -4.23 4.63
CA PHE A 177 -18.19 -5.44 5.45
C PHE A 177 -17.53 -5.16 6.79
N HIS A 178 -16.40 -4.44 6.79
CA HIS A 178 -15.73 -4.07 8.04
C HIS A 178 -16.68 -3.21 8.90
N GLY A 179 -17.28 -2.17 8.32
CA GLY A 179 -18.22 -1.31 9.04
C GLY A 179 -19.35 -2.10 9.69
N ASN A 180 -19.95 -3.03 8.95
CA ASN A 180 -21.06 -3.84 9.43
C ASN A 180 -20.69 -4.73 10.62
N ALA A 181 -19.53 -5.38 10.59
CA ALA A 181 -19.02 -6.15 11.73
C ALA A 181 -18.92 -5.29 12.99
N HIS A 182 -18.32 -4.09 12.90
CA HIS A 182 -18.22 -3.20 14.06
C HIS A 182 -19.58 -2.72 14.54
N GLY A 183 -20.48 -2.36 13.62
CA GLY A 183 -21.82 -1.90 13.97
C GLY A 183 -22.61 -2.94 14.78
N LEU A 184 -22.41 -4.23 14.50
CA LEU A 184 -23.01 -5.33 15.25
C LEU A 184 -22.34 -5.55 16.62
N GLU A 185 -21.08 -5.16 16.78
CA GLU A 185 -20.27 -5.38 17.97
C GLU A 185 -20.26 -4.20 18.95
N ILE A 186 -20.86 -3.05 18.60
CA ILE A 186 -20.92 -1.89 19.50
C ILE A 186 -21.60 -2.31 20.82
N PRO A 187 -20.92 -2.21 21.97
CA PRO A 187 -21.50 -2.59 23.25
C PRO A 187 -22.75 -1.76 23.53
N GLY A 188 -23.85 -2.40 23.94
CA GLY A 188 -25.13 -1.72 24.17
C GLY A 188 -25.10 -0.64 25.27
N ASN A 189 -24.02 -0.57 26.06
CA ASN A 189 -23.78 0.43 27.10
C ASN A 189 -22.72 1.49 26.71
N ALA A 190 -22.11 1.39 25.52
CA ALA A 190 -21.18 2.38 25.01
C ALA A 190 -21.91 3.50 24.29
N ASP A 191 -21.40 4.74 24.38
CA ASP A 191 -21.84 5.80 23.49
C ASP A 191 -21.36 5.49 22.06
N SER A 192 -22.30 5.09 21.20
CA SER A 192 -22.03 4.70 19.81
C SER A 192 -21.43 5.85 18.99
N ILE A 193 -21.76 7.11 19.30
CA ILE A 193 -21.23 8.27 18.59
C ILE A 193 -19.76 8.49 18.97
N ALA A 194 -19.45 8.45 20.27
CA ALA A 194 -18.08 8.55 20.75
C ALA A 194 -17.21 7.41 20.20
N TYR A 195 -17.73 6.18 20.21
CA TYR A 195 -17.08 5.01 19.61
C TYR A 195 -16.81 5.23 18.12
N ALA A 196 -17.81 5.63 17.34
CA ALA A 196 -17.65 5.89 15.92
C ALA A 196 -16.61 7.00 15.64
N ALA A 197 -16.57 8.05 16.46
CA ALA A 197 -15.58 9.12 16.32
C ALA A 197 -14.15 8.63 16.57
N GLY A 198 -13.93 7.85 17.64
CA GLY A 198 -12.63 7.23 17.93
C GLY A 198 -12.20 6.26 16.83
N PHE A 199 -13.14 5.47 16.33
CA PHE A 199 -12.94 4.52 15.25
C PHE A 199 -12.52 5.20 13.94
N VAL A 200 -13.29 6.20 13.48
CA VAL A 200 -12.97 6.98 12.27
C VAL A 200 -11.61 7.67 12.39
N LEU A 201 -11.26 8.18 13.58
CA LEU A 201 -9.94 8.77 13.83
C LEU A 201 -8.82 7.74 13.68
N ALA A 202 -8.94 6.59 14.34
CA ALA A 202 -7.95 5.51 14.25
C ALA A 202 -7.78 5.01 12.80
N THR A 203 -8.88 4.80 12.08
CA THR A 203 -8.83 4.41 10.66
C THR A 203 -8.14 5.47 9.80
N SER A 204 -8.44 6.75 10.03
CA SER A 204 -7.80 7.85 9.30
C SER A 204 -6.29 7.90 9.56
N MET A 205 -5.85 7.64 10.80
CA MET A 205 -4.43 7.53 11.15
C MET A 205 -3.76 6.34 10.45
N LEU A 206 -4.42 5.17 10.42
CA LEU A 206 -3.90 3.99 9.71
C LEU A 206 -3.80 4.21 8.20
N HIS A 207 -4.78 4.86 7.58
CA HIS A 207 -4.68 5.29 6.18
C HIS A 207 -3.48 6.19 5.95
N ALA A 208 -3.26 7.18 6.84
CA ALA A 208 -2.12 8.08 6.75
C ALA A 208 -0.78 7.32 6.89
N ILE A 209 -0.70 6.32 7.76
CA ILE A 209 0.47 5.43 7.89
C ILE A 209 0.71 4.65 6.60
N GLY A 210 -0.35 4.11 5.98
CA GLY A 210 -0.27 3.44 4.68
C GLY A 210 0.25 4.36 3.57
N ILE A 211 -0.32 5.58 3.47
CA ILE A 211 0.10 6.60 2.51
C ILE A 211 1.59 6.95 2.71
N LEU A 212 2.00 7.20 3.96
CA LEU A 212 3.37 7.55 4.30
C LEU A 212 4.34 6.41 3.97
N SER A 213 3.94 5.17 4.22
CA SER A 213 4.70 3.97 3.91
C SER A 213 4.90 3.84 2.40
N ALA A 214 3.84 4.01 1.61
CA ALA A 214 3.91 3.96 0.15
C ALA A 214 4.89 5.01 -0.41
N VAL A 215 4.83 6.25 0.09
CA VAL A 215 5.72 7.34 -0.34
C VAL A 215 7.18 7.07 0.06
N LYS A 216 7.44 6.65 1.30
CA LYS A 216 8.81 6.42 1.80
C LYS A 216 9.47 5.17 1.21
N LEU A 217 8.69 4.12 0.95
CA LEU A 217 9.17 2.85 0.40
C LEU A 217 9.06 2.77 -1.13
N ALA A 218 8.59 3.82 -1.81
CA ALA A 218 8.55 3.87 -3.28
C ALA A 218 9.91 3.56 -3.94
N ARG A 219 11.02 3.91 -3.27
CA ARG A 219 12.40 3.62 -3.69
C ARG A 219 12.88 2.18 -3.43
N TRP A 220 12.07 1.37 -2.72
CA TRP A 220 12.34 -0.03 -2.37
C TRP A 220 11.13 -0.92 -2.71
N PRO A 221 10.76 -1.04 -4.00
CA PRO A 221 9.49 -1.66 -4.40
C PRO A 221 9.35 -3.10 -3.91
N THR A 222 10.45 -3.87 -3.86
CA THR A 222 10.45 -5.26 -3.38
C THR A 222 9.96 -5.41 -1.94
N ARG A 223 10.22 -4.44 -1.06
CA ARG A 223 9.78 -4.50 0.36
C ARG A 223 8.27 -4.29 0.50
N VAL A 224 7.69 -3.44 -0.34
CA VAL A 224 6.24 -3.25 -0.40
C VAL A 224 5.62 -4.56 -0.86
N HIS A 225 6.03 -5.11 -2.00
CA HIS A 225 5.48 -6.36 -2.54
C HIS A 225 5.56 -7.55 -1.56
N THR A 226 6.63 -7.66 -0.75
CA THR A 226 6.72 -8.73 0.26
C THR A 226 5.72 -8.56 1.41
N ALA A 227 5.46 -7.33 1.85
CA ALA A 227 4.48 -7.07 2.90
C ALA A 227 3.07 -7.39 2.42
N GLU A 228 2.75 -7.07 1.16
CA GLU A 228 1.43 -7.33 0.58
C GLU A 228 1.16 -8.81 0.32
N PHE A 229 2.19 -9.56 -0.04
CA PHE A 229 2.09 -11.01 -0.13
C PHE A 229 1.78 -11.62 1.25
N ALA A 230 2.40 -11.10 2.32
CA ALA A 230 2.09 -11.51 3.68
C ALA A 230 0.64 -11.14 4.06
N THR A 231 0.17 -9.93 3.75
CA THR A 231 -1.23 -9.52 3.97
C THR A 231 -2.20 -10.47 3.25
N SER A 232 -1.91 -10.82 2.00
CA SER A 232 -2.74 -11.73 1.21
C SER A 232 -2.75 -13.15 1.79
N LEU A 233 -1.62 -13.63 2.30
CA LEU A 233 -1.51 -14.93 2.97
C LEU A 233 -2.33 -14.97 4.26
N VAL A 234 -2.32 -13.89 5.06
CA VAL A 234 -3.16 -13.78 6.27
C VAL A 234 -4.64 -13.87 5.87
N GLY A 235 -5.06 -13.14 4.82
CA GLY A 235 -6.42 -13.22 4.29
C GLY A 235 -6.81 -14.63 3.83
N MET A 236 -5.93 -15.33 3.11
CA MET A 236 -6.19 -16.71 2.67
C MET A 236 -6.29 -17.68 3.85
N ALA A 237 -5.44 -17.52 4.87
CA ALA A 237 -5.48 -18.34 6.08
C ALA A 237 -6.77 -18.12 6.87
N MET A 238 -7.25 -16.87 6.97
CA MET A 238 -8.54 -16.56 7.58
C MET A 238 -9.70 -17.16 6.78
N ALA A 239 -9.68 -17.02 5.45
CA ALA A 239 -10.73 -17.57 4.58
C ALA A 239 -10.79 -19.11 4.66
N ALA A 240 -9.64 -19.78 4.80
CA ALA A 240 -9.57 -21.23 4.94
C ALA A 240 -10.11 -21.76 6.28
N GLN A 241 -10.19 -20.91 7.31
CA GLN A 241 -10.78 -21.27 8.61
C GLN A 241 -12.30 -21.04 8.67
N ALA A 242 -12.85 -20.31 7.69
CA ALA A 242 -14.28 -20.00 7.60
C ALA A 242 -15.11 -21.11 6.91
N PHE A 243 -14.47 -22.21 6.50
CA PHE A 243 -15.08 -23.40 5.87
C PHE A 243 -14.61 -24.67 6.59
#